data_AF-A0A915MFR6-F1
#
_entry.id   AF-A0A915MFR6-F1
#
_cell.length_a   1.000
_cell.length_b   1.000
_cell.length_c   1.000
_cell.angle_alpha   90.00
_cell.angle_beta   90.00
_cell.angle_gamma   90.00
#
_symmetry.space_group_name_H-M   'P 1'
#
loop_
_entity.id
_entity.type
_entity.pdbx_description
1 polymer ?
#
loop_
_entity_poly.entity_id
_entity_poly.type
_entity_poly.pdbx_seq_one_letter_code
_entity_poly.pdbx_strand_id
1 'polypeptide(L)'
;MAAAAYGSVDNFIYCLQTLTGSYDVFFNIQIPCLNNETCTGFMALSLEDKALILSFGTSKYAYKQLLNDSGESVFNKRRRSPLGFGSGMITGHSIGGAIASIAAAKIASANVIDAKQIKLVTFGQPRVGNKAWAAAMENAV
;
A
#
# COMPACT_ATOMS: atom_id res chain seq x y z
N MET A 1 6.16 9.50 -0.42
CA MET A 1 5.07 8.58 -0.86
C MET A 1 4.11 8.19 0.25
N ALA A 2 4.55 7.68 1.41
CA ALA A 2 3.63 7.31 2.51
C ALA A 2 2.79 8.49 3.04
N ALA A 3 3.41 9.66 3.24
CA ALA A 3 2.69 10.87 3.68
C ALA A 3 1.66 11.37 2.63
N ALA A 4 1.97 11.22 1.34
CA ALA A 4 1.07 11.63 0.26
C ALA A 4 -0.26 10.87 0.27
N ALA A 5 -0.29 9.66 0.86
CA ALA A 5 -1.52 8.88 0.94
C ALA A 5 -2.56 9.46 1.90
N TYR A 6 -2.21 10.42 2.75
CA TYR A 6 -3.16 11.13 3.62
C TYR A 6 -3.84 12.31 2.92
N GLY A 7 -3.40 12.68 1.71
CA GLY A 7 -3.99 13.77 0.94
C GLY A 7 -5.35 13.42 0.33
N SER A 8 -6.16 14.46 0.06
CA SER A 8 -7.27 14.37 -0.89
C SER A 8 -6.77 14.08 -2.31
N VAL A 9 -7.69 13.81 -3.25
CA VAL A 9 -7.34 13.44 -4.63
C VAL A 9 -6.41 14.48 -5.27
N ASP A 10 -6.75 15.76 -5.13
CA ASP A 10 -5.95 16.83 -5.73
C ASP A 10 -4.59 17.02 -5.02
N ASN A 11 -4.54 16.72 -3.71
CA ASN A 11 -3.35 16.91 -2.89
C ASN A 11 -2.31 15.79 -3.06
N PHE A 12 -2.70 14.58 -3.47
CA PHE A 12 -1.70 13.52 -3.70
C PHE A 12 -0.85 13.81 -4.94
N ILE A 13 -1.43 14.35 -6.02
CA ILE A 13 -0.68 14.68 -7.24
C ILE A 13 0.34 15.75 -6.92
N TYR A 14 -0.08 16.79 -6.20
CA TYR A 14 0.80 17.85 -5.75
C TYR A 14 1.94 17.32 -4.87
N CYS A 15 1.64 16.43 -3.91
CA CYS A 15 2.66 15.80 -3.08
C CYS A 15 3.62 14.91 -3.87
N LEU A 16 3.15 14.21 -4.91
CA LEU A 16 3.99 13.37 -5.77
C LEU A 16 4.84 14.21 -6.74
N GLN A 17 4.32 15.30 -7.26
CA GLN A 17 5.05 16.26 -8.12
C GLN A 17 6.18 16.96 -7.37
N THR A 18 6.07 17.08 -6.04
CA THR A 18 7.15 17.62 -5.19
C THR A 18 8.28 16.59 -4.98
N LEU A 19 8.01 15.30 -5.24
CA LEU A 19 9.04 14.26 -5.23
C LEU A 19 9.71 14.22 -6.61
N THR A 20 11.02 13.94 -6.63
CA THR A 20 11.75 13.74 -7.88
C THR A 20 11.18 12.53 -8.64
N GLY A 21 10.92 12.67 -9.94
CA GLY A 21 10.50 11.59 -10.84
C GLY A 21 9.15 11.84 -11.54
N SER A 22 8.90 11.09 -12.62
CA SER A 22 7.65 11.12 -13.38
C SER A 22 6.68 10.01 -12.93
N TYR A 23 5.54 10.41 -12.37
CA TYR A 23 4.54 9.49 -11.82
C TYR A 23 3.18 9.64 -12.51
N ASP A 24 2.65 8.53 -13.01
CA ASP A 24 1.27 8.44 -13.50
C ASP A 24 0.40 7.81 -12.43
N VAL A 25 -0.62 8.53 -11.95
CA VAL A 25 -1.56 7.99 -10.96
C VAL A 25 -2.75 7.38 -11.65
N PHE A 26 -2.94 6.07 -11.46
CA PHE A 26 -4.00 5.30 -12.14
C PHE A 26 -5.23 5.11 -11.28
N PHE A 27 -5.08 5.11 -9.96
CA PHE A 27 -6.18 4.76 -9.06
C PHE A 27 -6.04 5.45 -7.72
N ASN A 28 -7.08 6.21 -7.34
CA ASN A 28 -7.26 6.71 -6.00
C ASN A 28 -8.40 5.94 -5.33
N ILE A 29 -8.16 5.44 -4.12
CA ILE A 29 -9.17 4.82 -3.27
C ILE A 29 -9.48 5.81 -2.17
N GLN A 30 -10.75 6.18 -2.08
CA GLN A 30 -11.32 6.82 -0.90
C GLN A 30 -12.52 5.99 -0.51
N ILE A 31 -12.42 5.28 0.61
CA ILE A 31 -13.52 4.48 1.14
C ILE A 31 -13.93 5.07 2.49
N PRO A 32 -15.25 5.13 2.77
CA PRO A 32 -15.72 5.49 4.09
C PRO A 32 -15.25 4.42 5.08
N CYS A 33 -14.68 4.87 6.19
CA CYS A 33 -14.24 4.09 7.34
C CYS A 33 -15.10 4.42 8.55
N LEU A 34 -14.96 3.64 9.63
CA LEU A 34 -15.72 3.83 10.86
C LEU A 34 -15.68 5.30 11.36
N ASN A 35 -16.80 5.76 11.93
CA ASN A 35 -16.98 7.11 12.48
C ASN A 35 -16.85 8.27 11.47
N ASN A 36 -17.37 8.08 10.25
CA ASN A 36 -17.42 9.13 9.22
C ASN A 36 -16.03 9.63 8.77
N GLU A 37 -14.98 8.84 9.00
CA GLU A 37 -13.65 9.08 8.44
C GLU A 37 -13.51 8.44 7.07
N THR A 38 -12.55 8.90 6.29
CA THR A 38 -12.23 8.32 4.98
C THR A 38 -10.87 7.66 5.06
N CYS A 39 -10.79 6.39 4.69
CA CYS A 39 -9.51 5.75 4.43
C CYS A 39 -9.09 6.01 3.00
N THR A 40 -7.85 6.41 2.83
CA THR A 40 -7.31 6.89 1.57
C THR A 40 -6.15 6.01 1.12
N GLY A 41 -5.95 5.89 -0.18
CA GLY A 41 -4.82 5.18 -0.73
C GLY A 41 -4.73 5.46 -2.21
N PHE A 42 -3.56 5.27 -2.78
CA PHE A 42 -3.38 5.44 -4.20
C PHE A 42 -2.44 4.39 -4.78
N MET A 43 -2.63 4.16 -6.07
CA MET A 43 -1.75 3.40 -6.93
C MET A 43 -1.21 4.32 -8.01
N ALA A 44 0.10 4.42 -8.08
CA ALA A 44 0.82 5.18 -9.08
C ALA A 44 1.83 4.29 -9.82
N LEU A 45 2.22 4.67 -11.03
CA LEU A 45 3.32 4.08 -11.76
C LEU A 45 4.45 5.11 -11.81
N SER A 46 5.63 4.73 -11.34
CA SER A 46 6.86 5.46 -11.70
C SER A 46 7.26 5.03 -13.11
N LEU A 47 7.24 5.96 -14.06
CA LEU A 47 7.65 5.68 -15.44
C LEU A 47 9.16 5.51 -15.57
N GLU A 48 9.93 6.21 -14.74
CA GLU A 48 11.40 6.14 -14.71
C GLU A 48 11.88 4.79 -14.18
N ASP A 49 11.30 4.33 -13.06
CA ASP A 49 11.69 3.07 -12.42
C ASP A 49 10.91 1.86 -12.95
N LYS A 50 9.91 2.10 -13.82
CA LYS A 50 8.91 1.10 -14.27
C LYS A 50 8.30 0.35 -13.08
N ALA A 51 8.00 1.08 -12.01
CA ALA A 51 7.63 0.54 -10.72
C ALA A 51 6.17 0.85 -10.37
N LEU A 52 5.43 -0.17 -9.94
CA LEU A 52 4.10 0.01 -9.37
C LEU A 52 4.23 0.50 -7.92
N ILE A 53 3.70 1.67 -7.61
CA ILE A 53 3.68 2.25 -6.26
C ILE A 53 2.30 2.05 -5.66
N LEU A 54 2.25 1.38 -4.51
CA LEU A 54 1.06 1.24 -3.67
C LEU A 54 1.29 1.97 -2.36
N SER A 55 0.47 2.98 -2.08
CA SER A 55 0.57 3.78 -0.86
C SER A 55 -0.74 3.77 -0.09
N PHE A 56 -0.67 3.36 1.18
CA PHE A 56 -1.84 3.23 2.07
C PHE A 56 -1.84 4.34 3.13
N GLY A 57 -2.88 5.18 3.08
CA GLY A 57 -3.12 6.30 4.00
C GLY A 57 -4.33 5.98 4.88
N THR A 58 -4.07 5.60 6.11
CA THR A 58 -5.15 5.19 7.03
C THR A 58 -5.46 6.31 8.01
N SER A 59 -6.74 6.54 8.30
CA SER A 59 -7.15 7.52 9.31
C SER A 59 -6.81 7.07 10.74
N LYS A 60 -6.85 8.00 11.70
CA LYS A 60 -6.49 7.76 13.11
C LYS A 60 -7.34 6.67 13.77
N TYR A 61 -8.57 6.45 13.30
CA TYR A 61 -9.50 5.47 13.89
C TYR A 61 -9.61 4.17 13.08
N ALA A 62 -9.03 4.09 11.89
CA ALA A 62 -8.86 2.82 11.16
C ALA A 62 -8.11 1.78 12.03
N TYR A 63 -7.23 2.25 12.93
CA TYR A 63 -6.54 1.40 13.91
C TYR A 63 -7.50 0.64 14.82
N LYS A 64 -8.55 1.29 15.33
CA LYS A 64 -9.58 0.62 16.14
C LYS A 64 -10.41 -0.35 15.31
N GLN A 65 -10.64 -0.01 14.05
CA GLN A 65 -11.38 -0.89 13.14
C GLN A 65 -10.61 -2.18 12.86
N LEU A 66 -9.32 -2.16 12.53
CA LEU A 66 -8.57 -3.42 12.31
C LEU A 66 -8.37 -4.25 13.58
N LEU A 67 -8.35 -3.63 14.76
CA LEU A 67 -8.36 -4.37 16.02
C LEU A 67 -9.69 -5.11 16.26
N ASN A 68 -10.79 -4.64 15.66
CA ASN A 68 -12.14 -5.20 15.83
C ASN A 68 -12.58 -6.08 14.64
N ASP A 69 -12.16 -5.72 13.42
CA ASP A 69 -12.49 -6.32 12.11
C ASP A 69 -11.32 -7.15 11.54
N SER A 70 -10.54 -7.85 12.37
CA SER A 70 -9.46 -8.73 11.90
C SER A 70 -9.93 -9.92 11.03
N GLY A 71 -11.20 -9.94 10.62
CA GLY A 71 -11.83 -10.94 9.75
C GLY A 71 -12.23 -10.37 8.40
N GLU A 72 -11.37 -10.62 7.41
CA GLU A 72 -11.63 -10.62 5.97
C GLU A 72 -11.84 -9.29 5.21
N SER A 73 -11.29 -9.29 3.98
CA SER A 73 -11.74 -8.49 2.83
C SER A 73 -11.16 -7.09 2.60
N VAL A 74 -9.85 -6.99 2.32
CA VAL A 74 -9.26 -5.78 1.67
C VAL A 74 -8.95 -5.99 0.17
N PHE A 75 -8.96 -7.23 -0.35
CA PHE A 75 -8.32 -7.52 -1.64
C PHE A 75 -9.20 -8.15 -2.73
N ASN A 76 -10.53 -8.02 -2.66
CA ASN A 76 -11.41 -8.79 -3.56
C ASN A 76 -11.63 -8.20 -4.97
N LYS A 77 -10.93 -7.12 -5.35
CA LYS A 77 -10.93 -6.59 -6.73
C LYS A 77 -9.57 -6.80 -7.39
N ARG A 78 -9.39 -7.94 -8.06
CA ARG A 78 -8.30 -8.16 -9.03
C ARG A 78 -8.63 -7.42 -10.32
N ARG A 79 -7.91 -6.35 -10.65
CA ARG A 79 -7.73 -5.94 -12.05
C ARG A 79 -6.29 -6.25 -12.44
N ARG A 80 -6.12 -7.22 -13.35
CA ARG A 80 -4.85 -7.48 -14.01
C ARG A 80 -4.54 -6.27 -14.88
N SER A 81 -3.48 -5.53 -14.58
CA SER A 81 -2.88 -4.63 -15.55
C SER A 81 -2.25 -5.48 -16.67
N PRO A 82 -2.44 -5.12 -17.96
CA PRO A 82 -1.80 -5.81 -19.09
C PRO A 82 -0.27 -5.59 -19.14
N LEU A 83 0.21 -4.56 -18.45
CA LEU A 83 1.61 -4.23 -18.33
C LEU A 83 2.19 -5.03 -17.16
N GLY A 84 2.96 -6.08 -17.45
CA GLY A 84 3.78 -6.73 -16.45
C GLY A 84 4.71 -5.70 -15.80
N PHE A 85 4.54 -5.48 -14.50
CA PHE A 85 5.38 -4.54 -13.76
C PHE A 85 6.72 -5.20 -13.45
N GLY A 86 7.82 -4.50 -13.77
CA GLY A 86 9.17 -5.01 -13.50
C GLY A 86 9.52 -4.96 -12.01
N SER A 87 8.97 -4.00 -11.26
CA SER A 87 9.16 -3.84 -9.83
C SER A 87 7.95 -3.22 -9.14
N GLY A 88 7.85 -3.37 -7.82
CA GLY A 88 6.74 -2.84 -7.02
C GLY A 88 7.20 -2.21 -5.72
N MET A 89 6.91 -0.93 -5.50
CA MET A 89 7.11 -0.27 -4.22
C MET A 89 5.80 -0.24 -3.44
N ILE A 90 5.83 -0.75 -2.21
CA ILE A 90 4.66 -0.81 -1.35
C ILE A 90 5.00 -0.07 -0.06
N THR A 91 4.18 0.92 0.29
CA THR A 91 4.48 1.81 1.41
C THR A 91 3.25 2.20 2.20
N GLY A 92 3.47 2.56 3.45
CA GLY A 92 2.41 3.03 4.35
C GLY A 92 2.98 3.50 5.68
N HIS A 93 2.26 4.37 6.35
CA HIS A 93 2.60 4.89 7.66
C HIS A 93 1.56 4.45 8.70
N SER A 94 2.00 4.22 9.94
CA SER A 94 1.18 3.73 11.04
C SER A 94 0.47 2.41 10.63
N ILE A 95 -0.83 2.30 10.84
CA ILE A 95 -1.65 1.18 10.36
C ILE A 95 -1.61 1.00 8.84
N GLY A 96 -1.42 2.05 8.05
CA GLY A 96 -1.14 1.94 6.62
C GLY A 96 0.11 1.09 6.34
N GLY A 97 1.10 1.10 7.23
CA GLY A 97 2.27 0.21 7.18
C GLY A 97 1.92 -1.26 7.39
N ALA A 98 0.97 -1.56 8.28
CA ALA A 98 0.48 -2.93 8.46
C ALA A 98 -0.21 -3.45 7.20
N ILE A 99 -1.11 -2.65 6.62
CA ILE A 99 -1.81 -2.98 5.36
C ILE A 99 -0.79 -3.14 4.23
N ALA A 100 0.20 -2.25 4.14
CA ALA A 100 1.29 -2.33 3.16
C ALA A 100 2.03 -3.68 3.24
N SER A 101 2.35 -4.18 4.44
CA SER A 101 3.02 -5.47 4.58
C SER A 101 2.16 -6.67 4.16
N ILE A 102 0.86 -6.65 4.48
CA ILE A 102 -0.07 -7.71 4.06
C ILE A 102 -0.26 -7.67 2.54
N ALA A 103 -0.35 -6.48 1.97
CA ALA A 103 -0.44 -6.29 0.51
C ALA A 103 0.82 -6.82 -0.18
N ALA A 104 2.01 -6.53 0.34
CA ALA A 104 3.27 -7.03 -0.19
C ALA A 104 3.34 -8.57 -0.17
N ALA A 105 3.03 -9.18 0.97
CA ALA A 105 2.97 -10.64 1.09
C ALA A 105 1.99 -11.25 0.08
N LYS A 106 0.82 -10.63 -0.09
CA LYS A 106 -0.20 -11.11 -1.03
C LYS A 106 0.24 -10.98 -2.48
N ILE A 107 0.85 -9.86 -2.86
CA ILE A 107 1.37 -9.62 -4.22
C ILE A 107 2.49 -10.62 -4.55
N ALA A 108 3.41 -10.85 -3.62
CA ALA A 108 4.47 -11.86 -3.75
C ALA A 108 3.87 -13.26 -3.90
N SER A 109 2.97 -13.67 -2.99
CA SER A 109 2.34 -15.00 -3.01
C SER A 109 1.50 -15.28 -4.26
N ALA A 110 0.93 -14.24 -4.86
CA ALA A 110 0.12 -14.34 -6.07
C ALA A 110 0.94 -14.28 -7.36
N ASN A 111 2.27 -14.17 -7.27
CA ASN A 111 3.19 -13.98 -8.39
C ASN A 111 2.76 -12.82 -9.31
N VAL A 112 2.23 -11.74 -8.73
CA VAL A 112 1.88 -10.53 -9.49
C VAL A 112 3.14 -9.72 -9.80
N ILE A 113 4.05 -9.65 -8.84
CA ILE A 113 5.41 -9.12 -8.97
C ILE A 113 6.31 -10.14 -8.28
N ASP A 114 7.49 -10.43 -8.85
CA ASP A 114 8.48 -11.28 -8.20
C ASP A 114 8.83 -10.69 -6.83
N ALA A 115 8.80 -11.52 -5.79
CA ALA A 115 9.22 -11.21 -4.43
C ALA A 115 10.48 -10.32 -4.37
N LYS A 116 11.50 -10.65 -5.16
CA LYS A 116 12.79 -9.93 -5.19
C LYS A 116 12.71 -8.53 -5.80
N GLN A 117 11.62 -8.24 -6.51
CA GLN A 117 11.35 -6.97 -7.16
C GLN A 117 10.36 -6.12 -6.36
N ILE A 118 9.88 -6.62 -5.22
CA ILE A 118 9.02 -5.88 -4.30
C ILE A 118 9.91 -5.15 -3.29
N LYS A 119 9.66 -3.86 -3.10
CA LYS A 119 10.30 -3.04 -2.07
C LYS A 119 9.22 -2.56 -1.10
N LEU A 120 9.18 -3.17 0.08
CA LEU A 120 8.28 -2.77 1.17
C LEU A 120 8.98 -1.74 2.06
N VAL A 121 8.40 -0.53 2.17
CA VAL A 121 8.90 0.54 3.04
C VAL A 121 7.77 1.03 3.94
N THR A 122 7.83 0.71 5.23
CA THR A 122 6.81 1.11 6.20
C THR A 122 7.38 2.08 7.24
N PHE A 123 6.52 2.95 7.78
CA PHE A 123 6.90 3.94 8.79
C PHE A 123 6.00 3.80 10.01
N GLY A 124 6.55 3.50 11.19
CA GLY A 124 5.76 3.35 12.42
C GLY A 124 4.74 2.21 12.37
N GLN A 125 5.04 1.14 11.61
CA GLN A 125 4.17 -0.02 11.43
C GLN A 125 3.93 -0.77 12.76
N PRO A 126 2.68 -1.06 13.15
CA PRO A 126 2.39 -1.95 14.28
C PRO A 126 2.67 -3.41 13.93
N ARG A 127 2.83 -4.27 14.94
CA ARG A 127 3.06 -5.71 14.74
C ARG A 127 1.85 -6.35 14.03
N VAL A 128 2.11 -7.09 12.95
CA VAL A 128 1.06 -7.67 12.07
C VAL A 128 0.87 -9.17 12.28
N GLY A 129 1.92 -9.89 12.67
CA GLY A 129 1.89 -11.35 12.79
C GLY A 129 2.82 -11.89 13.86
N ASN A 130 2.86 -13.22 13.95
CA ASN A 130 3.71 -13.97 14.88
C ASN A 130 5.14 -14.16 14.31
N LYS A 131 5.98 -14.94 15.01
CA LYS A 131 7.35 -15.22 14.57
C LYS A 131 7.43 -15.90 13.19
N ALA A 132 6.49 -16.80 12.88
CA ALA A 132 6.45 -17.47 11.58
C ALA A 132 6.13 -16.49 10.45
N TRP A 133 5.21 -15.54 10.69
CA TRP A 133 4.94 -14.45 9.76
C TRP A 133 6.19 -13.57 9.53
N ALA A 134 6.88 -13.19 10.61
CA ALA A 134 8.10 -12.38 10.51
C ALA A 134 9.18 -13.07 9.65
N ALA A 135 9.42 -14.36 9.90
CA ALA A 135 10.37 -15.16 9.12
C ALA A 135 9.93 -15.30 7.65
N ALA A 136 8.62 -15.47 7.39
CA ALA A 136 8.12 -15.53 6.02
C ALA A 136 8.34 -14.20 5.28
N MET A 137 8.09 -13.07 5.93
CA MET A 137 8.30 -11.74 5.34
C MET A 137 9.78 -11.47 5.05
N GLU A 138 10.69 -11.76 5.98
CA GLU A 138 12.14 -11.59 5.79
C GLU A 138 12.70 -12.37 4.59
N ASN A 139 12.10 -13.52 4.27
CA ASN A 139 12.51 -14.33 3.12
C ASN A 139 11.80 -13.94 1.81
N ALA A 140 10.67 -13.23 1.90
CA ALA A 140 9.78 -12.98 0.77
C ALA A 140 9.83 -11.55 0.22
N VAL A 141 10.24 -10.55 1.01
CA VAL A 141 10.23 -9.13 0.61
C VAL A 141 11.38 -8.35 1.22
#